data_AF-A0A8X6SK38-F1
#
_entry.id   AF-A0A8X6SK38-F1
#
_cell.length_a   1.000
_cell.length_b   1.000
_cell.length_c   1.000
_cell.angle_alpha   90.00
_cell.angle_beta   90.00
_cell.angle_gamma   90.00
#
_symmetry.space_group_name_H-M   'P 1'
#
loop_
_entity.id
_entity.type
_entity.pdbx_description
1 polymer ?
#
loop_
_entity_poly.entity_id
_entity_poly.type
_entity_poly.pdbx_seq_one_letter_code
_entity_poly.pdbx_strand_id
1 'polypeptide(L)'
;MGGLFDRIVTDDETWVALVHTEAKQQYRAYGFTGSPTRLGKGCPTLSALKVMVTIFWNDQGILLIEFTTSGATIKSEIYGQTLKKLKRAI
;
A
#
# COMPACT_ATOMS: atom_id res chain seq x y z
N MET A 1 14.85 16.64 -28.42
CA MET A 1 13.99 17.81 -28.19
C MET A 1 13.23 17.53 -26.91
N GLY A 2 13.38 18.36 -25.88
CA GLY A 2 12.72 18.15 -24.59
C GLY A 2 11.35 18.83 -24.56
N GLY A 3 10.28 18.05 -24.63
CA GLY A 3 8.91 18.55 -24.47
C GLY A 3 8.63 18.95 -23.02
N LEU A 4 7.51 19.65 -22.78
CA LEU A 4 7.04 19.95 -21.42
C LEU A 4 6.88 18.67 -20.59
N PHE A 5 6.38 17.61 -21.22
CA PHE A 5 6.08 16.32 -20.58
C PHE A 5 7.33 15.55 -20.15
N ASP A 6 8.46 15.70 -20.85
CA ASP A 6 9.73 15.03 -20.54
C ASP A 6 10.36 15.50 -19.21
N ARG A 7 9.80 16.55 -18.60
CA ARG A 7 10.27 17.13 -17.32
C ARG A 7 9.26 16.95 -16.18
N ILE A 8 8.11 16.34 -16.46
CA ILE A 8 7.07 16.16 -15.46
C ILE A 8 7.29 14.83 -14.75
N VAL A 9 7.35 14.92 -13.43
CA VAL A 9 7.20 13.78 -12.52
C VAL A 9 5.83 13.91 -11.89
N THR A 10 5.05 12.83 -11.89
CA THR A 10 3.74 12.76 -11.25
C THR A 10 3.72 11.66 -10.21
N ASP A 11 2.76 11.76 -9.29
CA ASP A 11 2.51 10.77 -8.27
C ASP A 11 1.02 10.46 -8.09
N ASP A 12 0.74 9.34 -7.44
CA ASP A 12 -0.60 8.94 -6.98
C ASP A 12 -0.51 7.99 -5.77
N GLU A 13 -1.53 8.02 -4.91
CA GLU A 13 -1.64 7.15 -3.73
C GLU A 13 -2.81 6.19 -3.82
N THR A 14 -2.52 4.89 -3.66
CA THR A 14 -3.53 3.84 -3.75
C THR A 14 -3.50 2.88 -2.56
N TRP A 15 -4.66 2.36 -2.17
CA TRP A 15 -4.78 1.36 -1.11
C TRP A 15 -4.75 -0.05 -1.68
N VAL A 16 -3.72 -0.81 -1.31
CA VAL A 16 -3.55 -2.22 -1.72
C VAL A 16 -3.87 -3.12 -0.53
N ALA A 17 -4.74 -4.11 -0.76
CA ALA A 17 -5.04 -5.12 0.25
C ALA A 17 -3.92 -6.17 0.31
N LEU A 18 -3.31 -6.35 1.48
CA LEU A 18 -2.47 -7.52 1.79
C LEU A 18 -3.38 -8.73 2.01
N VAL A 19 -3.81 -9.33 0.91
CA VAL A 19 -4.46 -10.64 0.98
C VAL A 19 -3.37 -11.67 1.19
N HIS A 20 -3.07 -12.02 2.45
CA HIS A 20 -2.28 -13.21 2.73
C HIS A 20 -3.08 -14.43 2.25
N THR A 21 -2.55 -15.16 1.27
CA THR A 21 -3.23 -16.32 0.68
C THR A 21 -3.61 -17.35 1.76
N GLU A 22 -2.79 -17.49 2.79
CA GLU A 22 -3.03 -18.37 3.95
C GLU A 22 -4.20 -17.91 4.83
N ALA A 23 -4.38 -16.60 5.05
CA ALA A 23 -5.50 -16.09 5.86
C ALA A 23 -6.85 -16.31 5.16
N LYS A 24 -6.87 -16.24 3.82
CA LYS A 24 -8.06 -16.54 3.01
C LYS A 24 -8.37 -18.04 2.99
N GLN A 25 -7.34 -18.89 3.00
CA GLN A 25 -7.50 -20.34 3.12
C GLN A 25 -7.99 -20.74 4.52
N GLN A 26 -7.46 -20.16 5.58
CA GLN A 26 -7.97 -20.34 6.94
C GLN A 26 -9.43 -19.88 7.03
N TYR A 27 -9.77 -18.68 6.56
CA TYR A 27 -11.17 -18.23 6.56
C TYR A 27 -12.10 -19.15 5.76
N ARG A 28 -11.68 -19.62 4.58
CA ARG A 28 -12.46 -20.57 3.75
C ARG A 28 -12.58 -21.95 4.38
N ALA A 29 -11.54 -22.45 5.04
CA ALA A 29 -11.54 -23.74 5.74
C ALA A 29 -12.49 -23.72 6.95
N TYR A 30 -12.60 -22.59 7.65
CA TYR A 30 -13.49 -22.41 8.80
C TYR A 30 -14.98 -22.24 8.41
N GLY A 31 -15.28 -21.80 7.19
CA GLY A 31 -16.66 -21.68 6.70
C GLY A 31 -17.33 -23.00 6.33
N PHE A 32 -16.56 -24.09 6.22
CA PHE A 32 -17.06 -25.42 5.82
C PHE A 32 -17.34 -26.35 7.01
N THR A 33 -16.70 -26.12 8.15
CA THR A 33 -16.91 -26.90 9.38
C THR A 33 -17.87 -26.14 10.28
N GLY A 34 -19.17 -26.43 10.17
CA GLY A 34 -20.29 -25.77 10.86
C GLY A 34 -20.22 -25.81 12.41
N SER A 35 -19.21 -25.18 12.99
CA SER A 35 -18.94 -25.13 14.43
C SER A 35 -18.95 -23.67 14.88
N PRO A 36 -19.80 -23.29 15.86
CA PRO A 36 -19.89 -21.93 16.38
C PRO A 36 -18.79 -21.72 17.42
N THR A 37 -17.53 -21.85 17.02
CA THR A 37 -16.41 -21.52 17.91
C THR A 37 -16.10 -20.04 17.70
N ARG A 38 -16.58 -19.24 18.66
CA ARG A 38 -16.42 -17.79 18.83
C ARG A 38 -15.25 -17.22 18.02
N LEU A 39 -15.54 -16.23 17.18
CA LEU A 39 -14.55 -15.30 16.63
C LEU A 39 -13.55 -14.94 17.73
N GLY A 40 -12.35 -15.53 17.66
CA GLY A 40 -11.27 -15.19 18.56
C GLY A 40 -11.06 -13.68 18.45
N LYS A 41 -11.10 -13.01 19.60
CA LYS A 41 -10.74 -11.60 19.76
C LYS A 41 -9.30 -11.42 19.23
N GLY A 42 -9.14 -11.18 17.93
CA GLY A 42 -7.81 -11.22 17.32
C GLY A 42 -7.76 -11.56 15.83
N CYS A 43 -8.88 -11.84 15.16
CA CYS A 43 -8.85 -11.82 13.69
C CYS A 43 -8.73 -10.35 13.24
N PRO A 44 -7.60 -9.92 12.65
CA PRO A 44 -7.49 -8.55 12.15
C PRO A 44 -8.59 -8.36 11.12
N THR A 45 -9.41 -7.32 11.29
CA THR A 45 -10.38 -6.92 10.27
C THR A 45 -9.62 -6.74 8.96
N LEU A 46 -10.20 -7.12 7.82
CA LEU A 46 -9.57 -6.96 6.50
C LEU A 46 -9.08 -5.52 6.22
N SER A 47 -9.61 -4.53 6.94
CA SER A 47 -9.12 -3.14 6.97
C SER A 47 -7.73 -2.94 7.58
N ALA A 48 -7.32 -3.79 8.53
CA ALA A 48 -5.99 -3.82 9.14
C ALA A 48 -4.94 -4.48 8.23
N LEU A 49 -5.37 -5.15 7.16
CA LEU A 49 -4.52 -5.77 6.13
C LEU A 49 -4.51 -4.95 4.84
N LYS A 50 -4.42 -3.62 4.96
CA LYS A 50 -4.21 -2.73 3.81
C LYS A 50 -2.87 -2.01 3.97
N VAL A 51 -2.25 -1.69 2.86
CA VAL A 51 -1.08 -0.81 2.81
C VAL A 51 -1.38 0.27 1.78
N MET A 52 -1.04 1.50 2.13
CA MET A 52 -1.10 2.59 1.16
C MET A 52 0.20 2.62 0.39
N VAL A 53 0.11 2.71 -0.92
CA VAL A 53 1.24 2.74 -1.83
C VAL A 53 1.25 4.09 -2.52
N THR A 54 2.37 4.80 -2.44
CA THR A 54 2.62 6.01 -3.21
C THR A 54 3.61 5.68 -4.32
N ILE A 55 3.25 5.99 -5.57
CA ILE A 55 4.06 5.71 -6.74
C ILE A 55 4.44 7.04 -7.39
N PHE A 56 5.71 7.23 -7.72
CA PHE A 56 6.20 8.35 -8.52
C PHE A 56 6.70 7.84 -9.86
N TRP A 57 6.35 8.51 -10.95
CA TRP A 57 6.79 8.14 -12.30
C TRP A 57 6.91 9.35 -13.23
N ASN A 58 7.66 9.16 -14.31
CA ASN A 58 7.74 10.07 -15.46
C ASN A 58 7.45 9.30 -16.77
N ASP A 59 7.70 9.95 -17.90
CA ASP A 59 7.59 9.36 -19.24
C ASP A 59 8.55 8.18 -19.47
N GLN A 60 9.66 8.10 -18.73
CA GLN A 60 10.65 7.03 -18.81
C GLN A 60 10.31 5.82 -17.91
N GLY A 61 9.47 6.00 -16.90
CA GLY A 61 8.99 4.92 -16.03
C GLY A 61 8.89 5.30 -14.56
N ILE A 62 8.87 4.26 -13.71
CA ILE A 62 8.69 4.41 -12.26
C ILE A 62 10.01 4.85 -11.61
N LEU A 63 9.92 5.89 -10.79
CA LEU A 63 11.05 6.49 -10.09
C LEU A 63 11.13 6.02 -8.63
N LEU A 64 9.98 5.89 -7.96
CA LEU A 64 9.91 5.52 -6.55
C LEU A 64 8.57 4.85 -6.23
N ILE A 65 8.61 3.80 -5.41
CA ILE A 65 7.43 3.19 -4.79
C ILE A 65 7.66 3.19 -3.29
N GLU A 66 6.78 3.81 -2.54
CA GLU A 66 6.83 3.86 -1.07
C GLU A 66 5.59 3.17 -0.48
N PHE A 67 5.81 2.28 0.49
CA PHE A 67 4.75 1.54 1.18
C PHE A 67 4.53 2.10 2.58
N THR A 68 3.33 2.59 2.87
CA THR A 68 2.94 3.09 4.19
C THR A 68 1.94 2.13 4.82
N THR A 69 2.27 1.56 5.99
CA THR A 69 1.40 0.61 6.69
C THR A 69 0.11 1.27 7.18
N SER A 70 -1.03 0.58 6.98
CA SER A 70 -2.36 1.06 7.42
C SER A 70 -2.39 1.25 8.93
N GLY A 71 -2.75 2.45 9.37
CA GLY A 71 -2.80 2.86 10.77
C GLY A 71 -1.97 4.11 11.08
N ALA A 72 -1.01 4.47 10.23
CA ALA A 72 -0.34 5.75 10.28
C ALA A 72 -1.04 6.74 9.34
N THR A 73 -1.65 7.81 9.89
CA THR A 73 -1.97 9.00 9.11
C THR A 73 -0.71 9.42 8.37
N ILE A 74 -0.79 9.72 7.07
CA ILE A 74 0.33 10.29 6.30
C ILE A 74 0.67 11.62 6.96
N LYS A 75 1.64 11.60 7.88
CA LYS A 75 2.14 12.82 8.49
C LYS A 75 2.95 13.53 7.42
N SER A 76 2.80 14.85 7.35
CA SER A 76 3.57 15.70 6.44
C SER A 76 5.09 15.46 6.52
N GLU A 77 5.58 15.05 7.69
CA GLU A 77 6.97 14.67 7.90
C GLU A 77 7.40 13.42 7.12
N ILE A 78 6.58 12.37 7.09
CA ILE A 78 6.86 11.15 6.31
C ILE A 78 6.87 11.51 4.83
N TYR A 79 5.87 12.28 4.38
CA TYR A 79 5.80 12.74 2.99
C TYR A 79 7.02 13.59 2.60
N GLY A 80 7.47 14.48 3.49
CA GLY A 80 8.70 15.27 3.28
C GLY A 80 9.97 14.42 3.17
N GLN A 81 10.05 13.29 3.88
CA GLN A 81 11.14 12.33 3.70
C GLN A 81 11.05 11.58 2.36
N THR A 82 9.85 11.20 1.93
CA THR A 82 9.61 10.58 0.62
C THR A 82 10.01 11.50 -0.52
N LEU A 83 9.68 12.79 -0.46
CA LEU A 83 10.13 13.77 -1.47
C LEU A 83 11.65 13.96 -1.49
N LYS A 84 12.33 13.88 -0.33
CA LYS A 84 13.80 13.87 -0.28
C LYS A 84 14.39 12.62 -0.91
N LYS A 85 13.73 11.46 -0.78
CA LYS A 85 14.12 10.22 -1.48
C LYS A 85 13.94 10.38 -2.98
N LEU A 86 12.78 10.89 -3.42
CA LEU A 86 12.49 11.16 -4.82
C LEU A 86 13.56 12.06 -5.43
N LYS A 87 13.90 13.19 -4.80
CA LYS A 87 14.94 14.12 -5.28
C LYS A 87 16.32 13.48 -5.47
N ARG A 88 16.63 12.37 -4.79
CA ARG A 88 17.89 11.63 -5.01
C ARG A 88 17.81 10.61 -6.15
N ALA A 89 16.60 10.22 -6.54
CA ALA A 89 16.35 9.25 -7.61
C ALA A 89 16.26 9.89 -9.00
N ILE A 90 16.06 11.21 -9.07
CA ILE A 90 16.06 12.04 -10.29
C ILE A 90 17.31 12.89 -10.43
#